data_AF-A0A843IVH1-F1
#
_entry.id   AF-A0A843IVH1-F1
#
_cell.length_a   1.000
_cell.length_b   1.000
_cell.length_c   1.000
_cell.angle_alpha   90.00
_cell.angle_beta   90.00
_cell.angle_gamma   90.00
#
_symmetry.space_group_name_H-M   'P 1'
#
loop_
_entity.id
_entity.type
_entity.pdbx_description
1 polymer ?
#
loop_
_entity_poly.entity_id
_entity_poly.type
_entity_poly.pdbx_seq_one_letter_code
_entity_poly.pdbx_strand_id
1 'polypeptide(L)'
;TLVNKIGTSQVALAANEARVQLYVCSETYKFSPMTLFGDLVTIEERDHAEVIWDAKLDPAVKIFNPVFDSTPSKYIDAIITEIGMISPGSVYHVMTQQLGDEIFRLSGE
;
A
#
# COMPACT_ATOMS: atom_id res chain seq x y z
N THR A 1 5.48 -3.41 0.40
CA THR A 1 4.71 -2.36 -0.29
C THR A 1 3.77 -1.69 0.68
N LEU A 2 3.49 -0.40 0.51
CA LEU A 2 2.36 0.27 1.15
C LEU A 2 1.16 0.22 0.20
N VAL A 3 0.00 -0.21 0.70
CA VAL A 3 -1.27 -0.07 -0.02
C VAL A 3 -2.05 1.08 0.62
N ASN A 4 -2.31 2.14 -0.13
CA ASN A 4 -3.04 3.31 0.34
C ASN A 4 -3.92 3.91 -0.78
N LYS A 5 -4.77 4.88 -0.46
CA LYS A 5 -5.69 5.48 -1.43
C LYS A 5 -4.94 5.98 -2.68
N ILE A 6 -5.58 5.80 -3.83
CA ILE A 6 -5.05 6.12 -5.16
C ILE A 6 -4.39 7.51 -5.18
N GLY A 7 -3.19 7.59 -5.76
CA GLY A 7 -2.38 8.81 -5.85
C GLY A 7 -1.18 8.83 -4.91
N THR A 8 -1.15 7.96 -3.89
CA THR A 8 -0.01 7.87 -2.95
C THR A 8 1.29 7.52 -3.68
N SER A 9 1.23 6.58 -4.64
CA SER A 9 2.38 6.17 -5.44
C SER A 9 2.95 7.30 -6.29
N GLN A 10 2.10 8.18 -6.80
CA GLN A 10 2.50 9.36 -7.58
C GLN A 10 3.19 10.40 -6.70
N VAL A 11 2.63 10.67 -5.51
CA VAL A 11 3.25 11.57 -4.52
C VAL A 11 4.61 11.03 -4.09
N ALA A 12 4.71 9.72 -3.83
CA ALA A 12 5.97 9.06 -3.47
C ALA A 12 7.03 9.17 -4.58
N LEU A 13 6.64 8.99 -5.85
CA LEU A 13 7.53 9.15 -7.00
C LEU A 13 8.04 10.60 -7.10
N ALA A 14 7.14 11.58 -6.98
CA ALA A 14 7.49 13.00 -7.04
C ALA A 14 8.41 13.42 -5.88
N ALA A 15 8.14 12.95 -4.66
CA ALA A 15 8.97 13.19 -3.49
C ALA A 15 10.38 12.63 -3.68
N ASN A 16 10.49 11.38 -4.17
CA ASN A 16 11.75 10.74 -4.47
C ASN A 16 12.57 11.53 -5.51
N GLU A 17 11.94 11.96 -6.61
CA GLU A 17 12.60 12.78 -7.65
C GLU A 17 13.06 14.14 -7.08
N ALA A 18 12.26 14.75 -6.22
CA ALA A 18 12.57 16.01 -5.56
C ALA A 18 13.57 15.88 -4.39
N ARG A 19 14.02 14.66 -4.05
CA ARG A 19 14.85 14.37 -2.86
C ARG A 19 14.21 14.84 -1.55
N VAL A 20 12.89 14.69 -1.45
CA VAL A 20 12.11 14.97 -0.24
C VAL A 20 11.80 13.66 0.47
N GLN A 21 12.02 13.64 1.79
CA GLN A 21 11.73 12.46 2.60
C GLN A 21 10.22 12.20 2.67
N LEU A 22 9.83 10.94 2.48
CA LEU A 22 8.46 10.47 2.60
C LEU A 22 8.34 9.56 3.82
N TYR A 23 7.51 9.99 4.77
CA TYR A 23 7.17 9.18 5.94
C TYR A 23 5.73 8.69 5.85
N VAL A 24 5.51 7.48 6.36
CA VAL A 24 4.20 6.85 6.43
C VAL A 24 3.81 6.71 7.89
N CYS A 25 2.66 7.25 8.28
CA CYS A 25 2.09 7.03 9.60
C CYS A 25 1.10 5.86 9.53
N SER A 26 1.36 4.78 10.24
CA SER A 26 0.50 3.60 10.28
C SER A 26 0.72 2.83 11.57
N GLU A 27 -0.34 2.23 12.08
CA GLU A 27 -0.30 1.34 13.23
C GLU A 27 0.25 -0.05 12.84
N THR A 28 0.92 -0.75 13.76
CA THR A 28 1.55 -2.05 13.42
C THR A 28 0.54 -3.15 13.10
N TYR A 29 -0.69 -3.06 13.60
CA TYR A 29 -1.75 -4.04 13.30
C TYR A 29 -2.14 -4.07 11.80
N LYS A 30 -1.81 -3.01 11.04
CA LYS A 30 -2.04 -2.95 9.58
C LYS A 30 -0.98 -3.70 8.78
N PHE A 31 0.07 -4.22 9.42
CA PHE A 31 1.11 -4.97 8.74
C PHE A 31 0.60 -6.36 8.37
N SER A 32 0.60 -6.67 7.08
CA SER A 32 0.12 -7.94 6.54
C SER A 32 1.28 -8.84 6.11
N PRO A 33 1.32 -10.12 6.54
CA PRO A 33 2.33 -11.09 6.13
C PRO A 33 2.32 -11.33 4.62
N MET A 34 1.14 -11.28 4.01
CA MET A 34 0.93 -11.51 2.57
C MET A 34 1.75 -10.52 1.72
N THR A 35 1.91 -9.29 2.20
CA THR A 35 2.70 -8.27 1.51
C THR A 35 4.20 -8.57 1.45
N LEU A 36 4.72 -9.48 2.29
CA LEU A 36 6.13 -9.90 2.29
C LEU A 36 6.43 -10.91 1.18
N PHE A 37 5.43 -11.69 0.78
CA PHE A 37 5.55 -12.65 -0.33
C PHE A 37 5.33 -12.00 -1.70
N GLY A 38 5.10 -10.68 -1.73
CA GLY A 38 4.82 -9.95 -2.95
C GLY A 38 3.42 -10.21 -3.50
N ASP A 39 2.50 -10.75 -2.68
CA ASP A 39 1.13 -10.95 -3.10
C ASP A 39 0.51 -9.61 -3.52
N LEU A 40 -0.06 -9.63 -4.71
CA LEU A 40 -0.87 -8.54 -5.23
C LEU A 40 -2.17 -8.55 -4.42
N VAL A 41 -2.24 -7.69 -3.40
CA VAL A 41 -3.50 -7.37 -2.74
C VAL A 41 -4.48 -6.96 -3.84
N THR A 42 -5.58 -7.70 -4.00
CA THR A 42 -6.61 -7.36 -4.98
C THR A 42 -7.13 -5.98 -4.65
N ILE A 43 -6.85 -5.01 -5.52
CA ILE A 43 -7.32 -3.65 -5.36
C ILE A 43 -8.77 -3.60 -5.81
N GLU A 44 -9.64 -3.14 -4.92
CA GLU A 44 -11.05 -2.90 -5.22
C GLU A 44 -11.19 -1.84 -6.32
N GLU A 45 -12.14 -2.06 -7.23
CA GLU A 45 -12.62 -1.06 -8.18
C GLU A 45 -13.99 -0.54 -7.72
N ARG A 46 -14.18 0.78 -7.79
CA ARG A 46 -15.45 1.44 -7.46
C ARG A 46 -16.23 1.79 -8.72
N ASP A 47 -17.48 2.15 -8.50
CA ASP A 47 -18.37 2.61 -9.57
C ASP A 47 -17.73 3.78 -10.33
N HIS A 48 -17.83 3.75 -11.66
CA HIS A 48 -17.31 4.80 -12.52
C HIS A 48 -18.04 6.14 -12.37
N ALA A 49 -19.26 6.13 -11.82
CA ALA A 49 -20.04 7.33 -11.53
C ALA A 49 -19.31 8.33 -10.62
N GLU A 50 -18.32 7.87 -9.83
CA GLU A 50 -17.49 8.75 -8.98
C GLU A 50 -16.54 9.65 -9.79
N VAL A 51 -16.16 9.25 -11.00
CA VAL A 51 -15.17 9.95 -11.84
C VAL A 51 -15.77 10.54 -13.10
N ILE A 52 -16.90 10.01 -13.58
CA ILE A 52 -17.61 10.52 -14.75
C ILE A 52 -19.11 10.20 -14.68
N TRP A 53 -19.94 11.13 -15.13
CA TRP A 53 -21.38 10.92 -15.23
C TRP A 53 -21.73 10.12 -16.49
N ASP A 54 -22.69 9.19 -16.37
CA ASP A 54 -23.13 8.28 -17.45
C ASP A 54 -23.52 9.01 -18.74
N ALA A 55 -24.16 10.17 -18.62
CA ALA A 55 -24.57 10.98 -19.76
C ALA A 55 -23.40 11.46 -20.64
N LYS A 56 -22.17 11.39 -20.14
CA LYS A 56 -20.93 11.76 -20.83
C LYS A 56 -20.07 10.56 -21.21
N LEU A 57 -20.47 9.35 -20.84
CA LEU A 57 -19.69 8.14 -21.11
C LEU A 57 -20.04 7.58 -22.49
N ASP A 58 -19.02 7.53 -23.36
CA ASP A 58 -19.10 6.77 -24.59
C ASP A 58 -19.13 5.26 -24.26
N PRO A 59 -20.12 4.48 -24.75
CA PRO A 59 -20.21 3.04 -24.50
C PRO A 59 -18.97 2.22 -24.94
N ALA A 60 -18.14 2.75 -25.83
CA ALA A 60 -16.89 2.11 -26.26
C ALA A 60 -15.75 2.28 -25.25
N VAL A 61 -15.86 3.20 -24.29
CA VAL A 61 -14.82 3.49 -23.30
C VAL A 61 -15.01 2.62 -22.07
N LYS A 62 -13.96 1.89 -21.68
CA LYS A 62 -13.89 1.18 -20.39
C LYS A 62 -13.24 2.08 -19.36
N ILE A 63 -13.84 2.15 -18.18
CA ILE A 63 -13.32 2.95 -17.07
C ILE A 63 -12.69 2.02 -16.05
N PHE A 64 -11.50 2.40 -15.60
CA PHE A 64 -10.78 1.74 -14.53
C PHE A 64 -10.73 2.69 -13.34
N ASN A 65 -11.42 2.36 -12.24
CA ASN A 65 -11.53 3.20 -11.05
C ASN A 65 -11.05 2.46 -9.78
N PRO A 66 -9.73 2.19 -9.65
CA PRO A 66 -9.18 1.56 -8.47
C PRO A 66 -9.19 2.53 -7.27
N VAL A 67 -9.55 2.02 -6.09
CA VAL A 67 -9.63 2.85 -4.87
C VAL A 67 -8.26 3.08 -4.24
N PHE A 68 -7.36 2.11 -4.39
CA PHE A 68 -6.04 2.08 -3.78
C PHE A 68 -4.95 1.97 -4.83
N ASP A 69 -3.72 2.31 -4.46
CA ASP A 69 -2.53 1.98 -5.22
C ASP A 69 -1.46 1.32 -4.34
N SER A 70 -0.50 0.72 -5.03
CA SER A 70 0.67 0.09 -4.44
C SER A 70 1.85 1.05 -4.53
N THR A 71 2.35 1.48 -3.39
CA THR A 71 3.55 2.31 -3.27
C THR A 71 4.76 1.44 -2.91
N PRO A 72 5.79 1.34 -3.78
CA PRO A 72 7.00 0.60 -3.50
C PRO A 72 7.71 1.10 -2.23
N SER A 73 8.21 0.17 -1.40
CA SER A 73 8.90 0.51 -0.14
C SER A 73 10.18 1.32 -0.35
N LYS A 74 10.80 1.24 -1.54
CA LYS A 74 11.99 2.04 -1.88
C LYS A 74 11.76 3.55 -1.89
N TYR A 75 10.51 4.00 -1.94
CA TYR A 75 10.16 5.42 -1.87
C TYR A 75 9.79 5.87 -0.45
N ILE A 76 9.84 4.98 0.55
CA ILE A 76 9.44 5.29 1.93
C ILE A 76 10.72 5.32 2.78
N ASP A 77 10.99 6.45 3.42
CA ASP A 77 12.19 6.60 4.27
C ASP A 77 11.96 5.99 5.66
N ALA A 78 10.77 6.17 6.23
CA ALA A 78 10.41 5.61 7.53
C ALA A 78 8.90 5.39 7.68
N ILE A 79 8.55 4.44 8.54
CA ILE A 79 7.18 4.17 8.99
C ILE A 79 7.10 4.59 10.46
N ILE A 80 6.19 5.50 10.78
CA ILE A 80 5.91 5.97 12.13
C ILE A 80 4.72 5.18 12.66
N THR A 81 4.94 4.49 13.78
CA THR A 81 3.99 3.59 14.43
C THR A 81 3.86 3.95 15.92
N GLU A 82 2.93 3.30 16.62
CA GLU A 82 2.75 3.42 18.06
C GLU A 82 3.94 2.87 18.88
N ILE A 83 4.78 2.02 18.30
CA ILE A 83 6.02 1.51 18.93
C ILE A 83 7.26 2.34 18.54
N GLY A 84 7.07 3.42 17.79
CA GLY A 84 8.13 4.30 17.32
C GLY A 84 8.34 4.28 15.82
N MET A 85 9.48 4.82 15.39
CA MET A 85 9.85 4.92 13.98
C MET A 85 10.65 3.68 13.55
N ILE A 86 10.22 3.03 12.48
CA ILE A 86 10.85 1.83 11.95
C ILE A 86 11.21 2.00 10.46
N SER A 87 12.24 1.29 10.01
CA SER A 87 12.55 1.17 8.58
C SER A 87 11.54 0.25 7.90
N PRO A 88 11.18 0.49 6.62
CA PRO A 88 10.39 -0.46 5.84
C PRO A 88 10.98 -1.88 5.80
N GLY A 89 12.32 -2.01 5.87
CA GLY A 89 13.00 -3.31 5.92
C GLY A 89 12.84 -4.05 7.25
N SER A 90 12.47 -3.34 8.32
CA SER A 90 12.31 -3.91 9.66
C SER A 90 10.88 -4.41 9.94
N VAL A 91 9.94 -4.22 9.01
CA VAL A 91 8.54 -4.64 9.18
C VAL A 91 8.43 -6.13 9.50
N TYR A 92 9.20 -6.99 8.82
CA TYR A 92 9.24 -8.42 9.10
C TYR A 92 9.59 -8.71 10.57
N HIS A 93 10.60 -8.02 11.10
CA HIS A 93 11.03 -8.20 12.49
C HIS A 93 9.99 -7.74 13.50
N VAL A 94 9.28 -6.64 13.22
CA VAL A 94 8.18 -6.17 14.06
C VAL A 94 7.05 -7.20 14.07
N MET A 95 6.71 -7.76 12.91
CA MET A 95 5.66 -8.77 12.78
C MET A 95 6.00 -10.07 13.52
N THR A 96 7.22 -10.57 13.41
CA THR A 96 7.63 -11.79 14.13
C THR A 96 7.64 -11.58 15.64
N GLN A 97 8.04 -10.40 16.13
CA GLN A 97 7.99 -10.08 17.56
C GLN A 97 6.55 -9.97 18.10
N GLN A 98 5.61 -9.44 17.32
CA GLN A 98 4.23 -9.21 17.78
C GLN A 98 3.32 -10.42 17.59
N LEU A 99 3.48 -11.16 16.50
CA LEU A 99 2.55 -12.21 16.08
C LEU A 99 3.16 -13.62 16.12
N GLY A 100 4.47 -13.74 16.33
CA GLY A 100 5.20 -14.99 16.27
C GLY A 100 5.53 -15.45 14.85
N ASP A 101 6.46 -16.41 14.74
CA ASP A 101 6.94 -16.92 13.45
C ASP A 101 5.93 -17.83 12.73
N GLU A 102 4.90 -18.30 13.45
CA GLU A 102 3.91 -19.24 12.93
C GLU A 102 3.04 -18.63 11.82
N ILE A 103 2.85 -17.30 11.80
CA ILE A 103 2.03 -16.61 10.79
C ILE A 103 2.59 -16.76 9.38
N PHE A 104 3.89 -17.01 9.24
CA PHE A 104 4.58 -17.17 7.97
C PHE A 104 4.61 -18.63 7.48
N ARG A 105 4.14 -19.58 8.30
CA ARG A 105 4.02 -21.00 7.92
C ARG A 105 2.69 -21.32 7.23
N LEU A 106 1.66 -20.53 7.50
CA LEU A 106 0.29 -20.72 6.98
C LEU A 106 0.14 -20.41 5.48
N SER A 107 1.14 -19.80 4.84
CA SER A 107 1.13 -19.46 3.41
C SER A 107 1.79 -20.51 2.51
N GLY A 108 2.09 -21.71 3.05
CA GLY A 108 2.79 -22.80 2.35
C GLY A 108 1.99 -24.10 2.18
N GLU A 109 0.70 -24.13 2.50
CA GLU A 109 -0.22 -25.26 2.23
C GLU A 109 -1.19 -24.94 1.09
#